data_AF-A0A8C1PCH2-F1
#
_entry.id   AF-A0A8C1PCH2-F1
#
_cell.length_a   1.000
_cell.length_b   1.000
_cell.length_c   1.000
_cell.angle_alpha   90.00
_cell.angle_beta   90.00
_cell.angle_gamma   90.00
#
_symmetry.space_group_name_H-M   'P 1'
#
loop_
_entity.id
_entity.type
_entity.pdbx_description
1 polymer ?
#
loop_
_entity_poly.entity_id
_entity_poly.type
_entity_poly.pdbx_seq_one_letter_code
_entity_poly.pdbx_strand_id
1 'polypeptide(L)' 'TQPIKQPHSTRFMMYNCQCTPELMAKAGFAHCPSENEPEVACCFYCLRELEGWEPEDNPW' A
#
# COMPACT_ATOMS: atom_id res chain seq x y z
N THR A 1 -20.86 0.18 -9.53
CA THR A 1 -19.66 0.92 -9.08
C THR A 1 -18.94 0.01 -8.12
N GLN A 2 -17.71 -0.40 -8.44
CA GLN A 2 -16.97 -1.26 -7.51
C GLN A 2 -16.79 -0.50 -6.19
N PRO A 3 -17.01 -1.14 -5.04
CA PRO A 3 -16.89 -0.47 -3.76
C PRO A 3 -15.45 0.01 -3.61
N ILE A 4 -15.32 1.25 -3.12
CA ILE A 4 -14.06 1.84 -2.70
C ILE A 4 -13.40 0.84 -1.74
N LYS A 5 -12.32 0.18 -2.19
CA LYS A 5 -11.48 -0.59 -1.28
C LYS A 5 -10.93 0.45 -0.30
N GLN A 6 -11.32 0.33 0.97
CA GLN A 6 -10.78 1.19 2.01
C GLN A 6 -9.46 0.59 2.48
N PRO A 7 -8.46 1.42 2.80
CA PRO A 7 -7.16 0.96 3.22
C PRO A 7 -7.30 0.27 4.57
N HIS A 8 -7.14 -1.05 4.60
CA HIS A 8 -6.65 -1.81 5.75
C HIS A 8 -7.35 -1.62 7.12
N SER A 9 -8.67 -1.34 7.20
CA SER A 9 -9.34 -1.26 8.51
C SER A 9 -10.37 -2.37 8.75
N THR A 10 -10.01 -3.23 9.69
CA THR A 10 -10.84 -4.16 10.47
C THR A 10 -11.36 -5.42 9.78
N ARG A 11 -10.82 -6.56 10.27
CA ARG A 11 -11.44 -7.90 10.32
C ARG A 11 -11.07 -8.93 9.25
N PHE A 12 -9.91 -8.83 8.63
CA PHE A 12 -9.23 -10.03 8.13
C PHE A 12 -7.72 -9.87 8.34
N MET A 13 -7.18 -10.57 9.34
CA MET A 13 -5.77 -10.94 9.32
C MET A 13 -5.60 -11.90 8.14
N MET A 14 -5.35 -11.36 6.95
CA MET A 14 -4.85 -12.13 5.83
C MET A 14 -3.52 -12.71 6.31
N TYR A 15 -3.46 -14.01 6.55
CA TYR A 15 -2.37 -14.63 7.30
C TYR A 15 -0.98 -14.52 6.61
N ASN A 16 -0.86 -13.94 5.41
CA ASN A 16 0.36 -13.82 4.62
C ASN A 16 0.47 -12.52 3.77
N CYS A 17 0.22 -11.33 4.33
CA CYS A 17 0.45 -10.07 3.60
C CYS A 17 1.96 -9.80 3.40
N GLN A 18 2.42 -9.64 2.15
CA GLN A 18 3.77 -9.22 1.77
C GLN A 18 3.89 -7.68 1.66
N CYS A 19 2.80 -6.97 1.41
CA CYS A 19 2.75 -5.51 1.33
C CYS A 19 2.44 -4.84 2.69
N THR A 20 2.97 -5.36 3.80
CA THR A 20 2.77 -4.74 5.12
C THR A 20 3.46 -3.37 5.19
N PRO A 21 2.98 -2.43 6.03
CA PRO A 21 3.62 -1.12 6.20
C PRO A 21 5.12 -1.21 6.53
N GLU A 22 5.54 -2.21 7.31
CA GLU A 22 6.94 -2.42 7.66
C GLU A 22 7.79 -2.85 6.46
N LEU A 23 7.28 -3.77 5.63
CA LEU A 23 7.99 -4.25 4.43
C LEU A 23 8.03 -3.18 3.33
N MET A 24 6.93 -2.44 3.15
CA MET A 24 6.85 -1.27 2.27
C MET A 24 7.89 -0.21 2.65
N ALA A 25 7.98 0.15 3.93
CA ALA A 25 8.98 1.10 4.43
C ALA A 25 10.41 0.60 4.23
N LYS A 26 10.68 -0.70 4.44
CA LYS A 26 11.99 -1.31 4.20
C LYS A 26 12.43 -1.25 2.73
N ALA A 27 11.49 -1.40 1.80
CA ALA A 27 11.74 -1.23 0.37
C ALA A 27 11.80 0.23 -0.10
N GLY A 28 11.52 1.17 0.82
CA GLY A 28 11.67 2.60 0.60
C GLY A 28 10.40 3.32 0.16
N PHE A 29 9.23 2.72 0.39
CA PHE A 29 7.94 3.38 0.17
C PHE A 29 7.40 4.04 1.44
N ALA A 30 6.78 5.21 1.27
CA ALA A 30 6.01 5.90 2.29
C ALA A 30 4.56 6.07 1.80
N HIS A 31 3.60 6.06 2.73
CA HIS A 31 2.19 6.34 2.39
C HIS A 31 2.03 7.82 2.05
N CYS A 32 1.52 8.12 0.86
CA CYS A 32 1.40 9.47 0.31
C CYS A 32 0.01 9.69 -0.30
N PRO A 33 -1.05 9.72 0.52
CA PRO A 33 -2.42 9.81 0.02
C PRO A 33 -2.76 11.20 -0.53
N SER A 34 -3.61 11.24 -1.55
CA SER A 34 -4.33 12.44 -2.00
C SER A 34 -5.84 12.29 -1.79
N GLU A 35 -6.62 13.36 -1.99
CA GLU A 35 -8.10 13.29 -1.89
C GLU A 35 -8.70 12.27 -2.87
N ASN A 36 -8.08 12.09 -4.03
CA ASN A 36 -8.54 11.16 -5.06
C ASN A 36 -7.87 9.79 -4.98
N GLU A 37 -6.69 9.70 -4.37
CA GLU A 37 -5.83 8.52 -4.37
C GLU A 37 -5.38 8.18 -2.93
N PRO A 38 -6.25 7.60 -2.10
CA PRO A 38 -5.98 7.38 -0.68
C PRO A 38 -4.98 6.24 -0.40
N GLU A 39 -4.62 5.44 -1.40
CA GLU A 39 -3.80 4.23 -1.25
C GLU A 39 -2.41 4.33 -1.90
N VAL A 40 -2.05 5.50 -2.42
CA VAL A 40 -0.76 5.73 -3.07
C VAL A 40 0.40 5.62 -2.06
N ALA A 41 1.44 4.90 -2.47
CA ALA A 41 2.72 4.84 -1.81
C ALA A 41 3.82 5.40 -2.73
N CYS A 42 4.68 6.26 -2.20
CA CYS A 42 5.76 6.89 -2.95
C CYS A 42 7.13 6.43 -2.46
N CYS A 43 8.04 6.12 -3.40
CA CYS A 43 9.42 5.79 -3.05
C CYS A 43 10.19 7.05 -2.63
N PHE A 44 10.78 7.07 -1.43
CA PHE A 44 11.50 8.26 -0.92
C PHE A 44 12.76 8.61 -1.72
N TYR A 45 13.32 7.64 -2.47
CA TYR A 45 14.55 7.84 -3.23
C TYR A 45 14.29 8.19 -4.69
N CYS A 46 13.49 7.37 -5.39
CA CYS A 46 13.25 7.56 -6.83
C CYS A 46 11.94 8.29 -7.16
N LEU A 47 11.14 8.63 -6.15
CA LEU A 47 9.90 9.40 -6.24
C LEU A 47 8.82 8.76 -7.12
N ARG A 48 8.90 7.44 -7.32
CA ARG A 48 7.84 6.69 -8.02
C ARG A 48 6.64 6.49 -7.12
N GLU A 49 5.45 6.66 -7.69
CA GLU A 49 4.17 6.46 -7.02
C GLU A 49 3.54 5.16 -7.51
N LEU A 50 3.03 4.36 -6.59
CA LEU A 50 2.34 3.09 -6.86
C LEU A 50 1.09 3.00 -6.00
N GLU A 51 0.00 2.48 -6.56
CA GLU A 51 -1.29 2.28 -5.88
C GLU A 51 -1.84 0.88 -6.16
N GLY A 52 -2.91 0.51 -5.45
CA GLY A 52 -3.63 -0.75 -5.69
C GLY A 52 -2.91 -2.01 -5.20
N TRP A 53 -2.09 -1.89 -4.15
CA TRP A 53 -1.34 -3.01 -3.55
C TRP A 53 -2.26 -4.15 -3.12
N GLU A 54 -1.91 -5.36 -3.56
CA GLU A 54 -2.55 -6.61 -3.17
C GLU A 54 -1.71 -7.34 -2.11
N PRO A 55 -2.33 -8.17 -1.25
CA PRO A 55 -1.64 -8.87 -0.17
C PRO A 55 -0.41 -9.66 -0.59
N GLU A 56 -0.39 -10.17 -1.82
CA GLU A 56 0.68 -10.99 -2.37
C GLU A 56 1.83 -10.17 -3.00
N ASP A 57 1.68 -8.85 -3.12
CA ASP A 57 2.68 -7.98 -3.76
C ASP A 57 3.96 -7.87 -2.93
N ASN A 58 5.11 -8.00 -3.61
CA ASN A 58 6.43 -7.84 -3.02
C ASN A 58 6.92 -6.39 -3.23
N PRO A 59 7.23 -5.64 -2.16
CA PRO A 59 7.63 -4.24 -2.28
C PRO A 59 9.09 -4.01 -2.72
N TRP A 60 9.97 -5.03 -2.74
CA TRP A 60 11.38 -4.93 -3.16
C TRP A 60 11.57 -4.98 -4.68
#